data_AF-A0A6H1WUJ8-F1
#
_entry.id   AF-A0A6H1WUJ8-F1
#
_cell.length_a   1.000
_cell.length_b   1.000
_cell.length_c   1.000
_cell.angle_alpha   90.00
_cell.angle_beta   90.00
_cell.angle_gamma   90.00
#
_symmetry.space_group_name_H-M   'P 1'
#
loop_
_entity.id
_entity.type
_entity.pdbx_description
1 polymer ?
#
loop_
_entity_poly.entity_id
_entity_poly.type
_entity_poly.pdbx_seq_one_letter_code
_entity_poly.pdbx_strand_id
1 'polypeptide(L)'
;MKKILCGSLLLALLILAGPSRAEVLRTVEKEVYAVYLVPAPRGFPTELGYVMTNFGPGNINFLERVDVVVDREGRVQGLQVVYTPPDGFRRHVFLSGPRSLVVEEARPGSLKKRILFRVITTDELNQLD
;
A
#
# COMPACT_ATOMS: atom_id res chain seq x y z
N MET A 1 4.94 8.77 -49.04
CA MET A 1 6.00 8.07 -48.26
C MET A 1 6.20 8.61 -46.84
N LYS A 2 6.11 9.94 -46.56
CA LYS A 2 6.27 10.50 -45.20
C LYS A 2 5.31 9.97 -44.12
N LYS A 3 4.05 9.61 -44.46
CA LYS A 3 3.05 9.14 -43.50
C LYS A 3 3.37 7.76 -42.89
N ILE A 4 3.97 6.86 -43.66
CA ILE A 4 4.33 5.51 -43.22
C ILE A 4 5.54 5.56 -42.26
N LEU A 5 6.51 6.43 -42.58
CA LEU A 5 7.70 6.65 -41.74
C LEU A 5 7.36 7.23 -40.35
N CYS A 6 6.32 8.07 -40.29
CA CYS A 6 5.86 8.69 -39.05
C CYS A 6 5.09 7.68 -38.17
N GLY A 7 4.28 6.81 -38.79
CA GLY A 7 3.58 5.73 -38.09
C GLY A 7 4.53 4.69 -37.49
N SER A 8 5.59 4.30 -38.21
CA SER A 8 6.60 3.36 -37.71
C SER A 8 7.42 3.94 -36.56
N LEU A 9 7.70 5.24 -36.58
CA LEU A 9 8.46 5.90 -35.51
C LEU A 9 7.64 6.01 -34.21
N LEU A 10 6.34 6.32 -34.33
CA LEU A 10 5.42 6.39 -33.19
C LEU A 10 5.23 5.00 -32.55
N LEU A 11 5.11 3.96 -33.39
CA LEU A 11 4.98 2.58 -32.92
C LEU A 11 6.26 2.09 -32.22
N ALA A 12 7.44 2.44 -32.73
CA ALA A 12 8.71 2.14 -32.07
C ALA A 12 8.85 2.85 -30.72
N LEU A 13 8.40 4.11 -30.61
CA LEU A 13 8.37 4.88 -29.36
C LEU A 13 7.41 4.26 -28.32
N LEU A 14 6.26 3.74 -28.76
CA LEU A 14 5.30 3.05 -27.88
C LEU A 14 5.83 1.70 -27.36
N ILE A 15 6.67 1.00 -28.15
CA ILE A 15 7.30 -0.26 -27.73
C ILE A 15 8.49 0.00 -26.80
N LEU A 16 9.23 1.10 -27.01
CA LEU A 16 10.33 1.54 -26.14
C LEU A 16 9.85 2.15 -24.82
N ALA A 17 8.63 2.68 -24.78
CA ALA A 17 7.90 2.94 -23.55
C ALA A 17 7.47 1.60 -22.94
N GLY A 18 8.44 0.85 -22.43
CA GLY A 18 8.25 -0.51 -21.95
C GLY A 18 7.12 -0.63 -20.91
N PRO A 19 6.57 -1.85 -20.73
CA PRO A 19 5.48 -2.07 -19.79
C PRO A 19 5.92 -1.64 -18.38
N SER A 20 5.17 -0.72 -17.76
CA SER A 20 5.37 -0.44 -16.35
C SER A 20 5.04 -1.72 -15.59
N ARG A 21 6.07 -2.36 -15.03
CA ARG A 21 5.87 -3.58 -14.27
C ARG A 21 5.41 -3.18 -12.89
N ALA A 22 4.16 -3.55 -12.58
CA ALA A 22 3.74 -3.72 -11.21
C ALA A 22 4.71 -4.72 -10.54
N GLU A 23 5.32 -4.27 -9.45
CA GLU A 23 6.36 -5.03 -8.79
C GLU A 23 6.21 -4.92 -7.27
N VAL A 24 6.22 -6.08 -6.62
CA VAL A 24 6.39 -6.20 -5.18
C VAL A 24 7.89 -6.26 -4.90
N LEU A 25 8.46 -5.12 -4.52
CA LEU A 25 9.91 -4.97 -4.28
C LEU A 25 10.38 -5.76 -3.07
N ARG A 26 9.54 -5.86 -2.03
CA ARG A 26 9.87 -6.59 -0.80
C ARG A 26 8.62 -7.10 -0.12
N THR A 27 8.73 -8.28 0.49
CA THR A 27 7.70 -8.86 1.35
C THR A 27 8.31 -9.37 2.65
N VAL A 28 7.66 -9.10 3.77
CA VAL A 28 8.05 -9.54 5.10
C VAL A 28 6.79 -9.90 5.89
N GLU A 29 6.73 -11.09 6.45
CA GLU A 29 5.75 -11.41 7.48
C GLU A 29 6.35 -11.18 8.85
N LYS A 30 5.63 -10.46 9.72
CA LYS A 30 6.10 -10.17 11.08
C LYS A 30 4.99 -10.43 12.09
N GLU A 31 5.36 -11.07 13.21
CA GLU A 31 4.47 -11.15 14.36
C GLU A 31 4.51 -9.84 15.13
N VAL A 32 3.34 -9.20 15.25
CA VAL A 32 3.20 -7.86 15.84
C VAL A 32 2.11 -7.88 16.90
N TYR A 33 2.27 -7.02 17.89
CA TYR A 33 1.28 -6.74 18.93
C TYR A 33 0.30 -5.67 18.47
N ALA A 34 0.83 -4.62 17.85
CA ALA A 34 0.04 -3.49 17.36
C ALA A 34 0.67 -2.81 16.15
N VAL A 35 -0.17 -2.15 15.36
CA VAL A 35 0.23 -1.30 14.23
C VAL A 35 -0.56 0.00 14.28
N TYR A 36 0.14 1.13 14.28
CA TYR A 36 -0.47 2.46 14.26
C TYR A 36 -0.01 3.23 13.03
N LEU A 37 -0.98 3.77 12.29
CA LEU A 37 -0.76 4.61 11.12
C LEU A 37 -1.09 6.05 11.49
N VAL A 38 -0.08 6.90 11.59
CA VAL A 38 -0.27 8.32 11.93
C VAL A 38 -0.55 9.09 10.65
N PRO A 39 -1.75 9.68 10.48
CA PRO A 39 -2.08 10.45 9.28
C PRO A 39 -1.25 11.74 9.21
N ALA A 40 -0.95 12.18 8.00
CA ALA A 40 -0.32 13.47 7.77
C ALA A 40 -1.27 14.61 8.22
N PRO A 41 -0.74 15.75 8.73
CA PRO A 41 -1.55 16.84 9.27
C PRO A 41 -2.44 17.57 8.24
N ARG A 42 -2.28 17.30 6.94
CA ARG A 42 -3.09 17.93 5.89
C ARG A 42 -4.17 16.97 5.40
N GLY A 43 -5.43 17.30 5.71
CA GLY A 43 -6.60 16.63 5.18
C GLY A 43 -6.85 15.28 5.85
N PHE A 44 -7.49 15.31 7.02
CA PHE A 44 -8.30 14.16 7.40
C PHE A 44 -9.35 13.98 6.29
N PRO A 45 -9.55 12.78 5.73
CA PRO A 45 -10.60 12.58 4.74
C PRO A 45 -11.93 12.83 5.44
N THR A 46 -12.50 14.02 5.23
CA THR A 46 -13.80 14.42 5.79
C THR A 46 -14.96 13.72 5.09
N GLU A 47 -14.70 12.91 4.05
CA GLU A 47 -15.76 12.37 3.17
C GLU A 47 -15.77 10.85 2.99
N LEU A 48 -14.94 10.08 3.71
CA LEU A 48 -15.01 8.61 3.66
C LEU A 48 -15.03 8.04 5.07
N GLY A 49 -16.10 7.28 5.38
CA GLY A 49 -16.40 6.74 6.70
C GLY A 49 -15.20 6.10 7.41
N TYR A 50 -15.11 6.35 8.72
CA TYR A 50 -14.20 5.76 9.72
C TYR A 50 -13.14 4.78 9.19
N VAL A 51 -12.07 5.30 8.59
CA VAL A 51 -10.89 4.50 8.24
C VAL A 51 -10.19 4.06 9.52
N MET A 52 -9.97 2.76 9.69
CA MET A 52 -9.17 2.26 10.80
C MET A 52 -7.69 2.47 10.53
N THR A 53 -7.06 3.31 11.36
CA THR A 53 -5.61 3.57 11.33
C THR A 53 -4.91 3.11 12.61
N ASN A 54 -5.66 2.55 13.57
CA ASN A 54 -5.16 2.08 14.84
C ASN A 54 -5.56 0.61 15.02
N PHE A 55 -4.56 -0.27 14.98
CA PHE A 55 -4.69 -1.70 15.18
C PHE A 55 -3.92 -2.09 16.45
N GLY A 56 -4.53 -1.87 17.60
CA GLY A 56 -4.06 -2.35 18.88
C GLY A 56 -4.47 -3.81 19.16
N PRO A 57 -4.17 -4.34 20.35
CA PRO A 57 -4.38 -5.75 20.69
C PRO A 57 -5.83 -6.22 20.59
N GLY A 58 -6.78 -5.32 20.86
CA GLY A 58 -8.21 -5.62 20.80
C GLY A 58 -8.76 -5.78 19.38
N ASN A 59 -8.04 -5.29 18.36
CA ASN A 59 -8.53 -5.24 16.98
C ASN A 59 -7.45 -5.58 15.93
N ILE A 60 -6.24 -5.98 16.34
CA ILE A 60 -5.13 -6.36 15.44
C ILE A 60 -5.50 -7.53 14.52
N ASN A 61 -6.45 -8.38 14.92
CA ASN A 61 -6.94 -9.48 14.08
C ASN A 61 -7.68 -9.03 12.82
N PHE A 62 -8.14 -7.78 12.76
CA PHE A 62 -8.76 -7.21 11.56
C PHE A 62 -7.71 -6.79 10.53
N LEU A 63 -6.47 -6.51 10.95
CA LEU A 63 -5.40 -6.14 10.03
C LEU A 63 -4.88 -7.39 9.32
N GLU A 64 -4.76 -7.29 7.99
CA GLU A 64 -4.21 -8.35 7.16
C GLU A 64 -2.84 -7.96 6.63
N ARG A 65 -2.74 -6.73 6.10
CA ARG A 65 -1.58 -6.30 5.31
C ARG A 65 -1.35 -4.79 5.38
N VAL A 66 -0.08 -4.41 5.37
CA VAL A 66 0.36 -3.03 5.20
C VAL A 66 1.41 -2.97 4.10
N ASP A 67 1.13 -2.22 3.04
CA ASP A 67 2.05 -2.03 1.93
C ASP A 67 2.61 -0.60 1.95
N VAL A 68 3.92 -0.46 1.91
CA VAL A 68 4.60 0.81 1.66
C VAL A 68 4.65 1.02 0.15
N VAL A 69 3.99 2.09 -0.31
CA VAL A 69 3.90 2.39 -1.74
C VAL A 69 5.01 3.37 -2.11
N VAL A 70 5.84 2.99 -3.08
CA VAL A 70 6.94 3.82 -3.59
C VAL A 70 6.75 4.15 -5.07
N ASP A 71 7.21 5.32 -5.49
CA ASP A 71 7.29 5.69 -6.91
C ASP A 71 8.52 5.05 -7.57
N ARG A 72 8.72 5.37 -8.86
CA ARG A 72 9.82 4.87 -9.67
C ARG A 72 11.20 5.34 -9.18
N GLU A 73 11.24 6.46 -8.47
CA GLU A 73 12.45 6.99 -7.86
C GLU A 73 12.68 6.44 -6.44
N GLY A 74 11.83 5.51 -5.98
CA GLY A 74 11.90 4.91 -4.64
C GLY A 74 11.38 5.82 -3.53
N ARG A 75 10.72 6.93 -3.86
CA ARG A 75 10.15 7.86 -2.88
C ARG A 75 8.81 7.33 -2.40
N VAL A 76 8.62 7.34 -1.09
CA VAL A 76 7.38 6.89 -0.44
C VAL A 76 6.23 7.83 -0.83
N GLN A 77 5.23 7.27 -1.49
CA GLN A 77 4.00 7.96 -1.87
C GLN A 77 2.91 7.81 -0.82
N GLY A 78 2.93 6.73 -0.04
CA GLY A 78 1.90 6.46 0.94
C GLY A 78 1.95 5.04 1.49
N LEU A 79 0.86 4.67 2.16
CA LEU A 79 0.64 3.34 2.74
C LEU A 79 -0.68 2.79 2.20
N GLN A 80 -0.71 1.55 1.75
CA GLN A 80 -1.96 0.83 1.53
C GLN A 80 -2.21 -0.09 2.72
N VAL A 81 -3.40 0.00 3.30
CA VAL A 81 -3.81 -0.83 4.43
C VAL A 81 -4.94 -1.73 3.98
N VAL A 82 -4.79 -3.02 4.22
CA VAL A 82 -5.84 -4.01 3.97
C VAL A 82 -6.29 -4.61 5.29
N TYR A 83 -7.59 -4.51 5.54
CA TYR A 83 -8.19 -4.99 6.78
C TYR A 83 -9.65 -5.36 6.58
N THR A 84 -10.14 -6.27 7.43
CA THR A 84 -11.54 -6.70 7.47
C THR A 84 -12.07 -6.46 8.89
N PRO A 85 -12.83 -5.37 9.11
CA PRO A 85 -13.38 -5.04 10.43
C PRO A 85 -14.62 -5.92 10.75
N PRO A 86 -15.28 -5.73 11.91
CA PRO A 86 -16.33 -6.65 12.38
C PRO A 86 -17.54 -6.83 11.45
N ASP A 87 -17.76 -5.92 10.51
CA ASP A 87 -18.83 -6.04 9.52
C ASP A 87 -18.53 -7.05 8.40
N GLY A 88 -17.32 -7.61 8.38
CA GLY A 88 -16.89 -8.63 7.42
C GLY A 88 -16.52 -8.09 6.03
N PHE A 89 -16.64 -6.79 5.78
CA PHE A 89 -16.30 -6.20 4.49
C PHE A 89 -14.83 -5.83 4.44
N ARG A 90 -14.08 -6.54 3.58
CA ARG A 90 -12.66 -6.24 3.35
C ARG A 90 -12.49 -4.84 2.76
N ARG A 91 -11.56 -4.08 3.32
CA ARG A 91 -11.25 -2.70 2.92
C ARG A 91 -9.83 -2.59 2.43
N HIS A 92 -9.66 -1.91 1.30
CA HIS A 92 -8.39 -1.54 0.72
C HIS A 92 -8.28 -0.02 0.79
N VAL A 93 -7.50 0.49 1.75
CA VAL A 93 -7.41 1.94 1.97
C VAL A 93 -6.03 2.41 1.60
N PHE A 94 -5.95 3.23 0.54
CA PHE A 94 -4.75 3.98 0.25
C PHE A 94 -4.73 5.27 1.07
N LEU A 95 -3.65 5.41 1.78
CA LEU A 95 -3.32 6.56 2.55
C LEU A 95 -2.20 7.27 1.74
N SER A 96 -2.43 8.49 1.22
CA SER A 96 -1.44 9.37 0.53
C SER A 96 -0.53 10.27 1.41
N GLY A 97 0.74 10.45 1.03
CA GLY A 97 1.72 11.32 1.70
C GLY A 97 2.56 10.66 2.79
N PRO A 98 3.59 11.37 3.32
CA PRO A 98 4.49 10.83 4.34
C PRO A 98 3.70 10.56 5.62
N ARG A 99 3.59 9.28 5.97
CA ARG A 99 2.95 8.80 7.20
C ARG A 99 3.95 8.05 8.05
N SER A 100 3.79 8.19 9.35
CA SER A 100 4.51 7.35 10.28
C SER A 100 3.77 6.03 10.43
N LEU A 101 4.49 4.94 10.20
CA LEU A 101 4.06 3.58 10.52
C LEU A 101 4.79 3.17 11.80
N VAL A 102 4.04 2.95 12.87
CA VAL A 102 4.56 2.43 14.13
C VAL A 102 4.17 0.96 14.21
N VAL A 103 5.16 0.09 14.36
CA VAL A 103 4.97 -1.35 14.53
C VAL A 103 5.50 -1.75 15.90
N GLU A 104 4.60 -2.23 16.76
CA GLU A 104 4.98 -2.77 18.07
C GLU A 104 5.17 -4.28 17.98
N GLU A 105 6.35 -4.73 18.36
CA GLU A 105 6.68 -6.15 18.37
C GLU A 105 5.96 -6.88 19.51
N ALA A 106 5.60 -8.13 19.25
CA ALA A 106 5.00 -8.99 20.26
C ALA A 106 6.02 -9.32 21.36
N ARG A 107 5.63 -9.10 22.62
CA ARG A 107 6.38 -9.58 23.79
C ARG A 107 5.97 -11.01 24.12
N PRO A 108 6.82 -11.80 24.78
CA PRO A 108 6.44 -13.13 25.27
C PRO A 108 5.15 -13.05 26.13
N GLY A 109 4.18 -13.91 25.83
CA GLY A 109 2.89 -13.95 26.54
C GLY A 109 1.86 -12.89 26.12
N SER A 110 2.18 -11.99 25.18
CA SER A 110 1.22 -11.01 24.65
C SER A 110 0.39 -11.59 23.49
N LEU A 111 -0.78 -11.00 23.25
CA LEU A 111 -1.56 -11.24 22.03
C LEU A 111 -0.73 -10.83 20.82
N LYS A 112 -0.70 -11.68 19.79
CA LYS A 112 0.10 -11.42 18.60
C LYS A 112 -0.62 -11.89 17.35
N LYS A 113 -0.38 -11.19 16.25
CA LYS A 113 -0.88 -11.53 14.93
C LYS A 113 0.26 -11.45 13.93
N ARG A 114 0.31 -12.40 13.01
CA ARG A 114 1.21 -12.32 11.86
C ARG A 114 0.59 -11.39 10.82
N ILE A 115 1.30 -10.33 10.49
CA ILE A 115 0.90 -9.31 9.52
C ILE A 115 1.87 -9.33 8.36
N LEU A 116 1.32 -9.20 7.15
CA LEU A 116 2.09 -9.09 5.93
C LEU A 116 2.48 -7.63 5.68
N PHE A 117 3.77 -7.35 5.63
CA PHE A 117 4.32 -6.06 5.24
C PHE A 117 4.94 -6.18 3.85
N ARG A 118 4.59 -5.29 2.94
CA ARG A 118 5.23 -5.24 1.61
C ARG A 118 5.76 -3.85 1.29
N VAL A 119 6.68 -3.80 0.35
CA VAL A 119 7.04 -2.57 -0.37
C VAL A 119 6.63 -2.80 -1.82
N ILE A 120 5.75 -1.95 -2.35
CA ILE A 120 5.16 -2.10 -3.68
C ILE A 120 5.34 -0.83 -4.49
N THR A 121 5.38 -0.96 -5.82
CA THR A 121 5.36 0.20 -6.72
C THR A 121 3.95 0.80 -6.83
N THR A 122 3.85 2.06 -7.24
CA THR A 122 2.56 2.69 -7.58
C THR A 122 1.80 1.94 -8.69
N ASP A 123 2.51 1.27 -9.60
CA ASP A 123 1.90 0.47 -10.66
C ASP A 123 1.22 -0.79 -10.08
N GLU A 124 1.82 -1.43 -9.06
CA GLU A 124 1.23 -2.57 -8.32
C GLU A 124 -0.01 -2.16 -7.52
N LEU A 125 -0.02 -0.95 -6.94
CA LEU A 125 -1.20 -0.43 -6.24
C LEU A 125 -2.45 -0.41 -7.14
N ASN A 126 -2.28 -0.09 -8.43
CA ASN A 126 -3.37 0.06 -9.40
C ASN A 126 -3.85 -1.28 -10.01
N GLN A 127 -3.22 -2.41 -9.68
CA GLN A 127 -3.63 -3.74 -10.16
C GLN A 127 -4.50 -4.50 -9.15
N LEU A 128 -4.83 -3.87 -8.01
CA LEU A 128 -5.57 -4.48 -6.93
C LEU A 128 -7.07 -4.17 -7.07
N ASP A 129 -7.71 -4.87 -8.02
CA ASP A 129 -9.16 -5.12 -8.05
C ASP A 129 -9.43 -6.57 -7.60
#